data_AF-A0A8T2N4B5-F1
#
_entry.id   AF-A0A8T2N4B5-F1
#
_cell.length_a   1.000
_cell.length_b   1.000
_cell.length_c   1.000
_cell.angle_alpha   90.00
_cell.angle_beta   90.00
_cell.angle_gamma   90.00
#
_symmetry.space_group_name_H-M   'P 1'
#
loop_
_entity.id
_entity.type
_entity.pdbx_description
1 polymer ?
#
loop_
_entity_poly.entity_id
_entity_poly.type
_entity_poly.pdbx_seq_one_letter_code
_entity_poly.pdbx_strand_id
1 'polypeptide(L)'
;MSYAEKSEDITKEEWMDKLNNVHIQRADMNRLIMNYLVTEGFKEAAEKFRMESGIEPSVDLDSLDERIKIREMILKGQIQEAIALINSLHPELLDTNRYLYFHLQQQHLIELIRLRETEAALEFAQTQLAEQGEESRECLTEMERTLALLAFDNPEDSPFGDLLNMMQRQKVWSEVNQAVLDYENRESTPKLAKLLKLLLWAQNELDQKKVKYPKMTDLSKGTIEDPKPLARIWTVVLLLGTCLLYCARVAMPICAVTMADQFKWSKSESGMVLGSFFWGYCFTQVLGGYVSDRVGGEKVLLLSAAAWGAMTAFTPVLARLCSQPIVSMTLARFLMGLLQGVHYPSLASLCSQKVIESPIITLESLGSGGAQPKLSKRHWLRLFKQPAGWVFNVIPWFVAIPSSLFSGCLSDHLIGQGFDTASVRKLMQFFSMGVSSIFTLSLCGTTTFPTAVAFVSATMGLATFSHSGVSVNVQDLAPSCAGALFGVIMVYFSGYLIEATGSWASVFALISVVNLLGLGTFLLFAEARRVDIEGAKSKYHNIHI
;
A
#
# COMPACT_ATOMS: atom_id res chain seq x y z
N MET A 1 32.81 -11.30 -20.26
CA MET A 1 33.03 -10.16 -19.36
C MET A 1 32.36 -8.94 -19.99
N SER A 2 31.08 -8.73 -19.68
CA SER A 2 30.41 -7.46 -19.95
C SER A 2 30.54 -6.66 -18.64
N TYR A 3 31.22 -5.52 -18.71
CA TYR A 3 31.25 -4.56 -17.62
C TYR A 3 29.82 -4.07 -17.43
N ALA A 4 29.13 -4.60 -16.42
CA ALA A 4 27.99 -3.90 -15.85
C ALA A 4 28.56 -2.61 -15.26
N GLU A 5 28.41 -1.49 -15.97
CA GLU A 5 28.61 -0.17 -15.39
C GLU A 5 27.82 -0.12 -14.09
N LYS A 6 28.52 -0.02 -12.96
CA LYS A 6 27.89 0.36 -11.70
C LYS A 6 27.15 1.65 -11.99
N SER A 7 25.83 1.66 -11.80
CA SER A 7 25.09 2.91 -11.71
C SER A 7 25.74 3.72 -10.60
N GLU A 8 26.51 4.75 -10.95
CA GLU A 8 27.06 5.68 -9.97
C GLU A 8 25.86 6.38 -9.31
N ASP A 9 25.56 5.99 -8.07
CA ASP A 9 24.56 6.64 -7.23
C ASP A 9 25.04 8.10 -7.02
N ILE A 10 24.48 9.05 -7.76
CA ILE A 10 24.83 10.47 -7.66
C ILE A 10 24.26 11.02 -6.35
N THR A 11 25.14 11.59 -5.52
CA THR A 11 24.73 12.25 -4.28
C THR A 11 24.07 13.61 -4.55
N LYS A 12 23.24 14.11 -3.63
CA LYS A 12 22.68 15.46 -3.73
C LYS A 12 23.74 16.54 -3.89
N GLU A 13 24.89 16.42 -3.22
CA GLU A 13 25.98 17.39 -3.32
C GLU A 13 26.54 17.45 -4.75
N GLU A 14 26.88 16.29 -5.33
CA GLU A 14 27.34 16.20 -6.71
C GLU A 14 26.27 16.64 -7.73
N TRP A 15 25.00 16.35 -7.46
CA TRP A 15 23.88 16.81 -8.28
C TRP A 15 23.75 18.33 -8.27
N MET A 16 23.85 18.94 -7.09
CA MET A 16 23.79 20.39 -6.94
C MET A 16 25.00 21.07 -7.56
N ASP A 17 26.19 20.49 -7.46
CA ASP A 17 27.39 20.99 -8.14
C ASP A 17 27.22 20.95 -9.66
N LYS A 18 26.69 19.85 -10.22
CA LYS A 18 26.35 19.78 -11.65
C LYS A 18 25.33 20.86 -12.03
N LEU A 19 24.29 21.06 -11.22
CA LEU A 19 23.25 22.07 -11.46
C LEU A 19 23.82 23.49 -11.42
N ASN A 20 24.66 23.80 -10.44
CA ASN A 20 25.31 25.10 -10.28
C ASN A 20 26.26 25.44 -11.43
N ASN A 21 26.85 24.41 -12.05
CA ASN A 21 27.72 24.56 -13.22
C ASN A 21 26.95 24.79 -14.53
N VAL A 22 25.61 24.62 -14.55
CA VAL A 22 24.79 24.94 -15.72
C VAL A 22 24.62 26.46 -15.82
N HIS A 23 25.29 27.07 -16.80
CA HIS A 23 25.17 28.51 -17.04
C HIS A 23 23.90 28.83 -17.85
N ILE A 24 22.91 29.44 -17.20
CA ILE A 24 21.70 29.95 -17.85
C ILE A 24 21.81 31.47 -17.99
N GLN A 25 21.67 31.98 -19.21
CA GLN A 25 21.71 33.42 -19.43
C GLN A 25 20.46 34.09 -18.84
N ARG A 26 20.64 35.24 -18.18
CA ARG A 26 19.52 36.02 -17.62
C ARG A 26 18.49 36.42 -18.69
N ALA A 27 18.94 36.65 -19.91
CA ALA A 27 18.05 36.97 -21.04
C ALA A 27 17.07 35.83 -21.33
N ASP A 28 17.50 34.57 -21.27
CA ASP A 28 16.63 33.42 -21.55
C ASP A 28 15.62 33.19 -20.42
N MET A 29 16.03 33.39 -19.16
CA MET A 29 15.10 33.39 -18.01
C MET A 29 14.04 34.49 -18.17
N ASN A 30 14.46 35.70 -18.55
CA ASN A 30 13.53 36.80 -18.75
C ASN A 30 12.57 36.52 -19.93
N ARG A 31 13.02 35.87 -21.01
CA ARG A 31 12.14 35.42 -22.11
C ARG A 31 11.10 34.40 -21.66
N LEU A 32 11.48 33.46 -20.79
CA LEU A 32 10.55 32.49 -20.21
C LEU A 32 9.50 33.16 -19.33
N ILE A 33 9.90 34.12 -18.50
CA ILE A 33 8.99 34.91 -17.67
C ILE A 33 8.04 35.73 -18.56
N MET A 34 8.56 36.43 -19.56
CA MET A 34 7.75 37.21 -20.49
C MET A 34 6.74 36.33 -21.24
N ASN A 35 7.16 35.17 -21.74
CA ASN A 35 6.27 34.19 -22.36
C ASN A 35 5.15 33.76 -21.40
N TYR A 36 5.48 33.45 -20.15
CA TYR A 36 4.47 33.09 -19.15
C TYR A 36 3.46 34.22 -18.91
N LEU A 37 3.93 35.46 -18.71
CA LEU A 37 3.05 36.60 -18.45
C LEU A 37 2.10 36.88 -19.63
N VAL A 38 2.59 36.79 -20.86
CA VAL A 38 1.78 37.01 -22.07
C VAL A 38 0.80 35.85 -22.32
N THR A 39 1.25 34.59 -22.17
CA THR A 39 0.40 33.42 -22.39
C THR A 39 -0.74 33.36 -21.37
N GLU A 40 -0.47 33.65 -20.09
CA GLU A 40 -1.49 33.66 -19.02
C GLU A 40 -2.34 34.95 -18.97
N GLY A 41 -2.00 35.96 -19.79
CA GLY A 41 -2.76 37.21 -19.89
C GLY A 41 -2.53 38.20 -18.74
N PHE A 42 -1.35 38.20 -18.12
CA PHE A 42 -0.95 39.16 -17.09
C PHE A 42 -0.40 40.47 -17.70
N LYS A 43 -1.24 41.26 -18.38
CA LYS A 43 -0.83 42.47 -19.11
C LYS A 43 -0.01 43.47 -18.29
N GLU A 44 -0.52 43.93 -17.15
CA GLU A 44 0.19 44.93 -16.32
C GLU A 44 1.57 44.44 -15.86
N ALA A 45 1.67 43.16 -15.51
CA ALA A 45 2.94 42.56 -15.11
C ALA A 45 3.88 42.44 -16.30
N ALA A 46 3.39 42.06 -17.49
CA ALA A 46 4.18 42.00 -18.71
C ALA A 46 4.71 43.39 -19.12
N GLU A 47 3.90 44.45 -18.98
CA GLU A 47 4.32 45.83 -19.28
C GLU A 47 5.43 46.31 -18.35
N LYS A 48 5.26 46.13 -17.04
CA LYS A 48 6.28 46.48 -16.04
C LYS A 48 7.55 45.66 -16.27
N PHE A 49 7.40 44.37 -16.52
CA PHE A 49 8.52 43.47 -16.79
C PHE A 49 9.25 43.83 -18.08
N ARG A 50 8.54 44.29 -19.13
CA ARG A 50 9.15 44.82 -20.36
C ARG A 50 10.02 46.02 -20.06
N MET A 51 9.52 47.00 -19.30
CA MET A 51 10.27 48.21 -18.94
C MET A 51 11.55 47.90 -18.16
N GLU A 52 11.49 46.92 -17.26
CA GLU A 52 12.63 46.55 -16.41
C GLU A 52 13.65 45.66 -17.13
N SER A 53 13.17 44.67 -17.91
CA SER A 53 14.02 43.66 -18.54
C SER A 53 14.52 44.05 -19.94
N GLY A 54 13.87 45.03 -20.60
CA GLY A 54 14.12 45.42 -21.99
C GLY A 54 13.72 44.36 -23.03
N ILE A 55 13.00 43.31 -22.63
CA ILE A 55 12.55 42.24 -23.53
C ILE A 55 11.18 42.59 -24.11
N GLU A 56 11.08 42.61 -25.43
CA GLU A 56 9.81 42.80 -26.12
C GLU A 56 8.95 41.51 -26.07
N PRO A 57 7.64 41.65 -25.84
CA PRO A 57 6.71 40.52 -25.88
C PRO A 57 6.56 40.00 -27.31
N SER A 58 6.26 38.70 -27.44
CA SER A 58 6.05 38.06 -28.75
C SER A 58 4.74 38.46 -29.43
N VAL A 59 3.83 39.09 -28.68
CA VAL A 59 2.50 39.51 -29.12
C VAL A 59 2.26 40.92 -28.60
N ASP A 60 1.48 41.69 -29.34
CA ASP A 60 0.98 42.98 -28.89
C ASP A 60 0.15 42.84 -27.60
N LEU A 61 0.48 43.65 -26.59
CA LEU A 61 -0.12 43.56 -25.26
C LEU A 61 -1.57 44.02 -25.23
N ASP A 62 -1.99 44.86 -26.18
CA ASP A 62 -3.37 45.30 -26.29
C ASP A 62 -4.31 44.18 -26.75
N SER A 63 -3.79 43.19 -27.48
CA SER A 63 -4.55 41.98 -27.82
C SER A 63 -4.92 41.11 -26.61
N LEU A 64 -4.33 41.39 -25.42
CA LEU A 64 -4.65 40.68 -24.19
C LEU A 64 -5.95 41.16 -23.55
N ASP A 65 -6.45 42.35 -23.91
CA ASP A 65 -7.57 43.00 -23.21
C ASP A 65 -8.86 42.16 -23.27
N GLU A 66 -9.14 41.55 -24.42
CA GLU A 66 -10.31 40.69 -24.56
C GLU A 66 -10.20 39.41 -23.70
N ARG A 67 -9.01 38.79 -23.63
CA ARG A 67 -8.77 37.64 -22.76
C ARG A 67 -8.86 38.01 -21.28
N ILE A 68 -8.41 39.21 -20.90
CA ILE A 68 -8.52 39.71 -19.52
C ILE A 68 -9.99 39.92 -19.13
N LYS A 69 -10.82 40.46 -20.02
CA LYS A 69 -12.27 40.60 -19.76
C LYS A 69 -12.93 39.24 -19.52
N ILE A 70 -12.65 38.25 -20.37
CA ILE A 70 -13.17 36.88 -20.18
C ILE A 70 -12.73 36.30 -18.83
N ARG A 71 -11.44 36.45 -18.50
CA ARG A 71 -10.89 36.01 -17.21
C ARG A 71 -11.61 36.65 -16.03
N GLU A 72 -11.81 37.96 -16.06
CA GLU A 72 -12.48 38.68 -14.99
C GLU A 72 -13.92 38.19 -14.80
N MET A 73 -14.67 37.97 -15.88
CA MET A 73 -16.04 37.45 -15.81
C MET A 73 -16.07 36.06 -15.17
N ILE A 74 -15.16 35.15 -15.58
CA ILE A 74 -15.08 33.80 -15.01
C ILE A 74 -14.70 33.85 -13.53
N LEU A 75 -13.70 34.65 -13.15
CA LEU A 75 -13.27 34.77 -11.75
C LEU A 75 -14.31 35.44 -10.85
N LYS A 76 -15.12 36.35 -11.39
CA LYS A 76 -16.27 36.96 -10.69
C LYS A 76 -17.48 36.01 -10.60
N GLY A 77 -17.51 34.91 -11.37
CA GLY A 77 -18.62 33.95 -11.42
C GLY A 77 -19.72 34.31 -12.43
N GLN A 78 -19.49 35.31 -13.30
CA GLN A 78 -20.42 35.73 -14.36
C GLN A 78 -20.26 34.83 -15.59
N ILE A 79 -20.50 33.53 -15.44
CA ILE A 79 -20.15 32.53 -16.46
C ILE A 79 -20.97 32.67 -17.75
N GLN A 80 -22.27 32.99 -17.66
CA GLN A 80 -23.12 33.17 -18.85
C GLN A 80 -22.70 34.39 -19.68
N GLU A 81 -22.32 35.49 -19.02
CA GLU A 81 -21.76 36.66 -19.71
C GLU A 81 -20.42 36.31 -20.38
N ALA A 82 -19.58 35.50 -19.71
CA ALA A 82 -18.33 35.03 -20.27
C ALA A 82 -18.56 34.15 -21.51
N ILE A 83 -19.53 33.23 -21.50
CA ILE A 83 -19.90 32.39 -22.65
C ILE A 83 -20.36 33.26 -23.81
N ALA A 84 -21.23 34.25 -23.56
CA ALA A 84 -21.71 35.17 -24.59
C ALA A 84 -20.55 35.96 -25.21
N LEU A 85 -19.62 36.45 -24.38
CA LEU A 85 -18.43 37.15 -24.84
C LEU A 85 -17.52 36.25 -25.67
N ILE A 86 -17.26 35.01 -25.22
CA ILE A 86 -16.46 34.02 -25.96
C ILE A 86 -17.08 33.74 -27.33
N ASN A 87 -18.38 33.49 -27.41
CA ASN A 87 -19.06 33.24 -28.69
C ASN A 87 -19.05 34.46 -29.62
N SER A 88 -19.01 35.68 -29.07
CA SER A 88 -18.91 36.91 -29.87
C SER A 88 -17.51 37.15 -30.44
N LEU A 89 -16.46 36.77 -29.70
CA LEU A 89 -15.06 37.00 -30.07
C LEU A 89 -14.46 35.85 -30.88
N HIS A 90 -14.83 34.62 -30.52
CA HIS A 90 -14.34 33.37 -31.11
C HIS A 90 -15.54 32.48 -31.48
N PRO A 91 -16.24 32.79 -32.59
CA PRO A 91 -17.34 31.96 -33.07
C PRO A 91 -16.89 30.51 -33.25
N GLU A 92 -17.77 29.54 -32.98
CA GLU A 92 -17.52 28.09 -33.14
C GLU A 92 -16.54 27.44 -32.13
N LEU A 93 -15.87 28.22 -31.26
CA LEU A 93 -14.91 27.67 -30.28
C LEU A 93 -15.59 26.67 -29.33
N LEU A 94 -16.73 27.06 -28.77
CA LEU A 94 -17.50 26.24 -27.84
C LEU A 94 -18.25 25.10 -28.53
N ASP A 95 -18.59 25.27 -29.82
CA ASP A 95 -19.22 24.22 -30.62
C ASP A 95 -18.22 23.11 -30.95
N THR A 96 -16.97 23.48 -31.23
CA THR A 96 -15.87 22.55 -31.53
C THR A 96 -15.39 21.83 -30.26
N ASN A 97 -15.29 22.54 -29.15
CA ASN A 97 -14.81 22.00 -27.88
C ASN A 97 -15.95 21.77 -26.88
N ARG A 98 -16.70 20.68 -27.09
CA ARG A 98 -17.82 20.26 -26.23
C ARG A 98 -17.43 20.10 -24.75
N TYR A 99 -16.22 19.61 -24.47
CA TYR A 99 -15.72 19.45 -23.10
C TYR A 99 -15.50 20.80 -22.40
N LEU A 100 -14.94 21.79 -23.08
CA LEU A 100 -14.80 23.13 -22.53
C LEU A 100 -16.17 23.77 -22.23
N TYR A 101 -17.12 23.59 -23.15
CA TYR A 101 -18.49 24.06 -22.93
C TYR A 101 -19.13 23.39 -21.70
N PHE A 102 -18.98 22.08 -21.54
CA PHE A 102 -19.41 21.35 -20.35
C PHE A 102 -18.81 21.95 -19.07
N HIS A 103 -17.51 22.20 -19.03
CA HIS A 103 -16.81 22.75 -17.85
C HIS A 103 -17.29 24.16 -17.50
N LEU A 104 -17.58 25.01 -18.49
CA LEU A 104 -18.19 26.31 -18.27
C LEU A 104 -19.60 26.18 -17.68
N GLN A 105 -20.44 25.30 -18.23
CA GLN A 105 -21.79 25.09 -17.70
C GLN A 105 -21.78 24.43 -16.31
N GLN A 106 -20.85 23.52 -16.04
CA GLN A 106 -20.61 22.97 -14.72
C GLN A 106 -20.21 24.07 -13.73
N GLN A 107 -19.33 25.01 -14.13
CA GLN A 107 -18.98 26.15 -13.28
C GLN A 107 -20.19 27.03 -12.99
N HIS A 108 -21.06 27.27 -13.98
CA HIS A 108 -22.29 28.00 -13.75
C HIS A 108 -23.21 27.30 -12.75
N LEU A 109 -23.37 25.98 -12.85
CA LEU A 109 -24.11 25.18 -11.87
C LEU A 109 -23.51 25.33 -10.46
N ILE A 110 -22.18 25.31 -10.33
CA ILE A 110 -21.49 25.54 -9.05
C ILE A 110 -21.83 26.93 -8.48
N GLU A 111 -21.95 27.97 -9.34
CA GLU A 111 -22.36 29.30 -8.89
C GLU A 111 -23.83 29.36 -8.43
N LEU A 112 -24.75 28.65 -9.09
CA LEU A 112 -26.15 28.55 -8.64
C LEU A 112 -26.24 27.86 -7.25
N ILE A 113 -25.45 26.80 -7.06
CA ILE A 113 -25.33 26.10 -5.76
C ILE A 113 -24.77 27.04 -4.69
N ARG A 114 -23.74 27.84 -5.03
CA ARG A 114 -23.15 28.84 -4.12
C ARG A 114 -24.17 29.89 -3.69
N LEU A 115 -25.04 30.33 -4.60
CA LEU A 115 -26.12 31.28 -4.33
C LEU A 115 -27.32 30.66 -3.60
N ARG A 116 -27.29 29.33 -3.37
CA ARG A 116 -28.38 28.54 -2.75
C ARG A 116 -29.68 28.55 -3.55
N GLU A 117 -29.59 28.77 -4.86
CA GLU A 117 -30.71 28.68 -5.80
C GLU A 117 -30.89 27.23 -6.25
N THR A 118 -31.34 26.36 -5.33
CA THR A 118 -31.42 24.91 -5.54
C THR A 118 -32.37 24.52 -6.67
N GLU A 119 -33.53 25.18 -6.79
CA GLU A 119 -34.51 24.93 -7.86
C GLU A 119 -33.92 25.25 -9.23
N ALA A 120 -33.31 26.43 -9.38
CA ALA A 120 -32.66 26.83 -10.63
C ALA A 120 -31.48 25.92 -10.98
N ALA A 121 -30.68 25.51 -9.99
CA ALA A 121 -29.59 24.56 -10.19
C ALA A 121 -30.07 23.20 -10.70
N LEU A 122 -31.17 22.67 -10.13
CA LEU A 122 -31.77 21.40 -10.54
C LEU A 122 -32.35 21.49 -11.97
N GLU A 123 -33.11 22.55 -12.26
CA GLU A 123 -33.67 22.78 -13.60
C GLU A 123 -32.55 22.92 -14.64
N PHE A 124 -31.50 23.68 -14.32
CA PHE A 124 -30.35 23.86 -15.20
C PHE A 124 -29.61 22.53 -15.47
N ALA A 125 -29.36 21.73 -14.43
CA ALA A 125 -28.69 20.44 -14.58
C ALA A 125 -29.51 19.46 -15.45
N GLN A 126 -30.83 19.43 -15.28
CA GLN A 126 -31.72 18.56 -16.06
C GLN A 126 -31.82 18.99 -17.53
N THR A 127 -31.82 20.29 -17.81
CA THR A 127 -32.05 20.82 -19.15
C THR A 127 -30.77 20.92 -20.00
N GLN A 128 -29.64 21.29 -19.39
CA GLN A 128 -28.41 21.61 -20.13
C GLN A 128 -27.30 20.57 -19.97
N LEU A 129 -27.22 19.86 -18.84
CA LEU A 129 -26.10 18.96 -18.53
C LEU A 129 -26.45 17.47 -18.68
N ALA A 130 -27.73 17.10 -18.67
CA ALA A 130 -28.18 15.71 -18.73
C ALA A 130 -27.70 14.98 -19.99
N GLU A 131 -27.86 15.59 -21.17
CA GLU A 131 -27.45 15.00 -22.45
C GLU A 131 -25.94 14.77 -22.52
N GLN A 132 -25.13 15.70 -21.98
CA GLN A 132 -23.67 15.59 -22.00
C GLN A 132 -23.14 14.55 -21.00
N GLY A 133 -23.85 14.32 -19.90
CA GLY A 133 -23.54 13.24 -18.96
C GLY A 133 -23.80 11.83 -19.52
N GLU A 134 -24.74 11.69 -20.45
CA GLU A 134 -25.00 10.42 -21.14
C GLU A 134 -23.93 10.09 -22.19
N GLU A 135 -23.40 11.11 -22.88
CA GLU A 135 -22.39 10.95 -23.92
C GLU A 135 -20.99 10.59 -23.36
N SER A 136 -20.59 11.15 -22.22
CA SER A 136 -19.26 10.93 -21.64
C SER A 136 -19.30 10.56 -20.16
N ARG A 137 -18.66 9.44 -19.84
CA ARG A 137 -18.55 8.92 -18.47
C ARG A 137 -17.70 9.82 -17.56
N GLU A 138 -16.77 10.57 -18.13
CA GLU A 138 -15.96 11.56 -17.40
C GLU A 138 -16.83 12.75 -16.97
N CYS A 139 -17.63 13.29 -17.90
CA CYS A 139 -18.61 14.35 -17.62
C CYS A 139 -19.66 13.90 -16.59
N LEU A 140 -20.14 12.66 -16.68
CA LEU A 140 -21.06 12.08 -15.71
C LEU A 140 -20.48 12.09 -14.29
N THR A 141 -19.21 11.68 -14.15
CA THR A 141 -18.55 11.63 -12.84
C THR A 141 -18.41 13.02 -12.22
N GLU A 142 -18.03 14.02 -13.02
CA GLU A 142 -17.92 15.41 -12.57
C GLU A 142 -19.29 16.02 -12.24
N MET A 143 -20.33 15.67 -13.01
CA MET A 143 -21.72 16.09 -12.74
C MET A 143 -22.24 15.47 -11.44
N GLU A 144 -22.03 14.18 -11.19
CA GLU A 144 -22.42 13.50 -9.95
C GLU A 144 -21.77 14.16 -8.72
N ARG A 145 -20.47 14.49 -8.82
CA ARG A 145 -19.75 15.22 -7.74
C ARG A 145 -20.34 16.60 -7.49
N THR A 146 -20.69 17.32 -8.54
CA THR A 146 -21.26 18.67 -8.45
C THR A 146 -22.67 18.63 -7.85
N LEU A 147 -23.52 17.70 -8.31
CA LEU A 147 -24.88 17.51 -7.79
C LEU A 147 -24.89 17.00 -6.35
N ALA A 148 -23.89 16.24 -5.93
CA ALA A 148 -23.75 15.81 -4.55
C ALA A 148 -23.65 16.98 -3.56
N LEU A 149 -23.22 18.18 -4.01
CA LEU A 149 -23.23 19.39 -3.18
C LEU A 149 -24.64 19.81 -2.75
N LEU A 150 -25.67 19.54 -3.57
CA LEU A 150 -27.06 19.86 -3.28
C LEU A 150 -27.64 19.00 -2.14
N ALA A 151 -27.02 17.86 -1.82
CA ALA A 151 -27.48 16.97 -0.76
C ALA A 151 -27.13 17.49 0.66
N PHE A 152 -26.35 18.57 0.77
CA PHE A 152 -25.88 19.12 2.03
C PHE A 152 -26.53 20.47 2.31
N ASP A 153 -26.99 20.66 3.56
CA ASP A 153 -27.50 21.96 4.02
C ASP A 153 -26.44 23.06 3.89
N ASN A 154 -25.16 22.71 4.07
CA ASN A 154 -24.01 23.57 3.78
C ASN A 154 -23.13 22.90 2.73
N PRO A 155 -23.11 23.39 1.48
CA PRO A 155 -22.31 22.81 0.40
C PRO A 155 -20.80 22.75 0.69
N GLU A 156 -20.26 23.65 1.53
CA GLU A 156 -18.84 23.68 1.91
C GLU A 156 -18.42 22.51 2.81
N ASP A 157 -19.35 21.96 3.59
CA ASP A 157 -19.09 20.81 4.47
C ASP A 157 -19.10 19.46 3.71
N SER A 158 -19.43 19.51 2.41
CA SER A 158 -19.44 18.34 1.53
C SER A 158 -18.02 17.78 1.33
N PRO A 159 -17.87 16.46 1.11
CA PRO A 159 -16.63 15.87 0.61
C PRO A 159 -16.10 16.50 -0.70
N PHE A 160 -16.96 17.23 -1.42
CA PHE A 160 -16.64 17.93 -2.67
C PHE A 160 -16.66 19.46 -2.54
N GLY A 161 -16.59 19.99 -1.31
CA GLY A 161 -16.56 21.44 -1.07
C GLY A 161 -15.38 22.16 -1.74
N ASP A 162 -14.35 21.44 -2.17
CA ASP A 162 -13.23 21.94 -2.97
C ASP A 162 -13.68 22.58 -4.30
N LEU A 163 -14.77 22.10 -4.88
CA LEU A 163 -15.37 22.65 -6.11
C LEU A 163 -15.85 24.10 -5.94
N LEU A 164 -16.19 24.52 -4.71
CA LEU A 164 -16.63 25.89 -4.41
C LEU A 164 -15.46 26.87 -4.22
N ASN A 165 -14.22 26.38 -4.21
CA ASN A 165 -13.04 27.21 -4.03
C ASN A 165 -12.74 28.06 -5.28
N MET A 166 -12.08 29.21 -5.08
CA MET A 166 -11.56 30.07 -6.15
C MET A 166 -10.62 29.31 -7.10
N MET A 167 -9.92 28.28 -6.61
CA MET A 167 -9.06 27.40 -7.43
C MET A 167 -9.83 26.75 -8.59
N GLN A 168 -11.11 26.39 -8.39
CA GLN A 168 -11.92 25.79 -9.45
C GLN A 168 -12.21 26.81 -10.57
N ARG A 169 -12.56 28.06 -10.23
CA ARG A 169 -12.71 29.14 -11.22
C ARG A 169 -11.43 29.40 -12.01
N GLN A 170 -10.28 29.35 -11.33
CA GLN A 170 -8.97 29.50 -11.97
C GLN A 170 -8.67 28.35 -12.95
N LYS A 171 -9.04 27.12 -12.60
CA LYS A 171 -8.90 25.96 -13.48
C LYS A 171 -9.73 26.13 -14.76
N VAL A 172 -11.02 26.47 -14.63
CA VAL A 172 -11.91 26.71 -15.78
C VAL A 172 -11.39 27.84 -16.66
N TRP A 173 -10.93 28.94 -16.06
CA TRP A 173 -10.26 30.00 -16.81
C TRP A 173 -9.02 29.49 -17.56
N SER A 174 -8.15 28.70 -16.92
CA SER A 174 -6.96 28.17 -17.57
C SER A 174 -7.30 27.29 -18.78
N GLU A 175 -8.39 26.53 -18.73
CA GLU A 175 -8.87 25.70 -19.85
C GLU A 175 -9.41 26.59 -20.98
N VAL A 176 -10.21 27.61 -20.66
CA VAL A 176 -10.69 28.61 -21.64
C VAL A 176 -9.53 29.33 -22.30
N ASN A 177 -8.55 29.79 -21.51
CA ASN A 177 -7.38 30.50 -22.03
C ASN A 177 -6.56 29.65 -23.00
N GLN A 178 -6.36 28.37 -22.67
CA GLN A 178 -5.68 27.43 -23.56
C GLN A 178 -6.45 27.24 -24.88
N ALA A 179 -7.76 27.01 -24.81
CA ALA A 179 -8.59 26.80 -25.98
C ALA A 179 -8.68 28.04 -26.88
N VAL A 180 -8.79 29.24 -26.31
CA VAL A 180 -8.76 30.51 -27.05
C VAL A 180 -7.43 30.67 -27.77
N LEU A 181 -6.30 30.39 -27.10
CA LEU A 181 -4.98 30.46 -27.72
C LEU A 181 -4.78 29.42 -28.81
N ASP A 182 -5.25 28.18 -28.61
CA ASP A 182 -5.20 27.13 -29.63
C ASP A 182 -6.03 27.52 -30.87
N TYR A 183 -7.22 28.10 -30.67
CA TYR A 183 -8.06 28.61 -31.75
C TYR A 183 -7.39 29.76 -32.53
N GLU A 184 -6.67 30.64 -31.84
CA GLU A 184 -5.85 31.69 -32.44
C GLU A 184 -4.54 31.17 -33.07
N ASN A 185 -4.28 29.86 -33.05
CA ASN A 185 -3.03 29.22 -33.47
C ASN A 185 -1.79 29.80 -32.75
N ARG A 186 -1.94 30.17 -31.47
CA ARG A 186 -0.89 30.69 -30.60
C ARG A 186 -0.41 29.60 -29.64
N GLU A 187 0.74 29.84 -28.99
CA GLU A 187 1.24 28.94 -27.95
C GLU A 187 0.29 28.95 -26.74
N SER A 188 -0.56 27.92 -26.61
CA SER A 188 -1.56 27.78 -25.53
C SER A 188 -0.98 27.48 -24.16
N THR A 189 0.13 26.75 -24.10
CA THR A 189 0.79 26.41 -22.84
C THR A 189 2.10 27.18 -22.67
N PRO A 190 2.33 27.86 -21.53
CA PRO A 190 3.58 28.55 -21.26
C PRO A 190 4.79 27.61 -21.35
N LYS A 191 5.92 28.10 -21.88
CA LYS A 191 7.16 27.33 -21.98
C LYS A 191 7.66 26.86 -20.62
N LEU A 192 7.48 27.67 -19.58
CA LEU A 192 7.81 27.29 -18.20
C LEU A 192 7.00 26.06 -17.74
N ALA A 193 5.70 26.02 -18.01
CA ALA A 193 4.86 24.88 -17.67
C ALA A 193 5.27 23.61 -18.45
N LYS A 194 5.63 23.75 -19.73
CA LYS A 194 6.20 22.65 -20.54
C LYS A 194 7.48 22.09 -19.92
N LEU A 195 8.39 22.95 -19.47
CA LEU A 195 9.64 22.54 -18.81
C LEU A 195 9.37 21.80 -17.49
N LEU A 196 8.42 22.27 -16.67
CA LEU A 196 8.04 21.58 -15.44
C LEU A 196 7.42 20.20 -15.72
N LYS A 197 6.56 20.09 -16.74
CA LYS A 197 6.00 18.79 -17.17
C LYS A 197 7.11 17.84 -17.64
N LEU A 198 8.08 18.34 -18.41
CA LEU A 198 9.23 17.56 -18.85
C LEU A 198 10.09 17.09 -17.67
N LEU A 199 10.30 17.93 -16.66
CA LEU A 199 11.00 17.57 -15.42
C LEU A 199 10.27 16.46 -14.67
N LEU A 200 8.95 16.59 -14.49
CA LEU A 200 8.14 15.56 -13.83
C LEU A 200 8.16 14.24 -14.60
N TRP A 201 8.08 14.30 -15.93
CA TRP A 201 8.19 13.14 -16.80
C TRP A 201 9.57 12.47 -16.67
N ALA A 202 10.66 13.24 -16.70
CA ALA A 202 12.01 12.71 -16.56
C ALA A 202 12.23 12.03 -15.20
N GLN A 203 11.71 12.61 -14.11
CA GLN A 203 11.72 11.97 -12.79
C GLN A 203 10.95 10.64 -12.80
N ASN A 204 9.78 10.59 -13.44
CA ASN A 204 8.99 9.36 -13.55
C ASN A 204 9.71 8.27 -14.34
N GLU A 205 10.39 8.63 -15.44
CA GLU A 205 11.21 7.69 -16.22
C GLU A 205 12.39 7.14 -15.43
N LEU A 206 13.06 7.99 -14.62
CA LEU A 206 14.13 7.55 -13.72
C LEU A 206 13.62 6.61 -12.63
N ASP A 207 12.44 6.89 -12.08
CA ASP A 207 11.76 6.03 -11.10
C ASP A 207 11.43 4.66 -11.71
N GLN A 208 10.88 4.61 -12.94
CA GLN A 208 10.58 3.37 -13.66
C GLN A 208 11.84 2.52 -13.89
N LYS A 209 12.97 3.18 -14.18
CA LYS A 209 14.29 2.53 -14.35
C LYS A 209 14.99 2.20 -13.03
N LYS A 210 14.38 2.53 -11.88
CA LYS A 210 14.91 2.30 -10.52
C LYS A 210 16.30 2.91 -10.30
N VAL A 211 16.57 4.06 -10.91
CA VAL A 211 17.81 4.80 -10.70
C VAL A 211 17.67 5.61 -9.41
N LYS A 212 18.69 5.63 -8.56
CA LYS A 212 18.72 6.51 -7.39
C LYS A 212 19.19 7.89 -7.80
N TYR A 213 18.38 8.90 -7.53
CA TYR A 213 18.73 10.30 -7.80
C TYR A 213 18.02 11.22 -6.80
N PRO A 214 18.59 12.41 -6.51
CA PRO A 214 17.91 13.44 -5.72
C PRO A 214 16.65 13.94 -6.45
N LYS A 215 15.49 13.84 -5.79
CA LYS A 215 14.19 14.16 -6.39
C LYS A 215 13.73 15.55 -5.96
N MET A 216 13.17 16.32 -6.89
CA MET A 216 12.48 17.56 -6.58
C MET A 216 11.11 17.23 -5.98
N THR A 217 10.95 17.54 -4.69
CA THR A 217 9.73 17.23 -3.91
C THR A 217 8.75 18.39 -3.86
N ASP A 218 9.25 19.63 -3.89
CA ASP A 218 8.44 20.85 -3.90
C ASP A 218 8.81 21.69 -5.12
N LEU A 219 7.88 21.76 -6.09
CA LEU A 219 8.04 22.56 -7.31
C LEU A 219 8.02 24.08 -7.02
N SER A 220 7.32 24.50 -5.95
CA SER A 220 7.16 25.91 -5.61
C SER A 220 8.42 26.50 -4.97
N LYS A 221 9.08 25.71 -4.12
CA LYS A 221 10.33 26.08 -3.45
C LYS A 221 11.59 25.59 -4.16
N GLY A 222 11.43 24.72 -5.17
CA GLY A 222 12.54 24.08 -5.86
C GLY A 222 13.39 23.17 -4.97
N THR A 223 12.82 22.61 -3.90
CA THR A 223 13.60 21.80 -2.95
C THR A 223 13.87 20.42 -3.53
N ILE A 224 15.16 20.09 -3.61
CA ILE A 224 15.65 18.76 -4.01
C ILE A 224 16.04 18.00 -2.75
N GLU A 225 15.47 16.81 -2.55
CA GLU A 225 15.77 15.92 -1.44
C GLU A 225 16.36 14.61 -1.95
N ASP A 226 17.35 14.06 -1.23
CA ASP A 226 17.78 12.68 -1.47
C ASP A 226 16.61 11.72 -1.26
N PRO A 227 16.58 10.57 -1.97
CA PRO A 227 15.63 9.51 -1.67
C PRO A 227 15.82 9.12 -0.20
N LYS A 228 14.85 9.49 0.64
CA LYS A 228 14.97 9.35 2.09
C LYS A 228 15.21 7.89 2.44
N PRO A 229 16.02 7.58 3.47
CA PRO A 229 16.13 6.23 4.04
C PRO A 229 14.88 5.85 4.85
N LEU A 230 13.71 6.38 4.48
CA LEU A 230 12.40 6.07 5.04
C LEU A 230 12.16 4.56 5.01
N ALA A 231 12.59 3.87 3.93
CA ALA A 231 12.55 2.42 3.84
C ALA A 231 13.33 1.75 4.98
N ARG A 232 14.52 2.23 5.35
CA ARG A 232 15.32 1.66 6.45
C ARG A 232 14.67 1.89 7.81
N ILE A 233 14.15 3.10 8.06
CA ILE A 233 13.46 3.42 9.31
C ILE A 233 12.21 2.55 9.45
N TRP A 234 11.38 2.47 8.41
CA TRP A 234 10.19 1.61 8.40
C TRP A 234 10.54 0.14 8.54
N THR A 235 11.60 -0.34 7.90
CA THR A 235 12.09 -1.73 8.06
C THR A 235 12.42 -2.02 9.53
N VAL A 236 13.13 -1.13 10.22
CA VAL A 236 13.47 -1.29 11.64
C VAL A 236 12.23 -1.21 12.53
N VAL A 237 11.33 -0.25 12.27
CA VAL A 237 10.08 -0.07 13.04
C VAL A 237 9.16 -1.28 12.91
N LEU A 238 8.95 -1.76 11.68
CA LEU A 238 8.10 -2.92 11.40
C LEU A 238 8.71 -4.20 11.98
N LEU A 239 10.04 -4.36 11.92
CA LEU A 239 10.73 -5.47 12.56
C LEU A 239 10.53 -5.46 14.08
N LEU A 240 10.75 -4.31 14.73
CA LEU A 240 10.59 -4.17 16.17
C LEU A 240 9.14 -4.40 16.61
N GLY A 241 8.17 -3.87 15.84
CA GLY A 241 6.74 -4.09 16.06
C GLY A 241 6.36 -5.57 15.98
N THR A 242 6.90 -6.29 14.99
CA THR A 242 6.66 -7.72 14.83
C THR A 242 7.26 -8.50 16.02
N CYS A 243 8.49 -8.19 16.44
CA CYS A 243 9.11 -8.80 17.62
C CYS A 243 8.25 -8.64 18.89
N LEU A 244 7.70 -7.43 19.12
CA LEU A 244 6.82 -7.17 20.28
C LEU A 244 5.51 -7.95 20.21
N LEU A 245 4.90 -8.07 19.03
CA LEU A 245 3.72 -8.90 18.80
C LEU A 245 3.99 -10.35 19.20
N TYR A 246 5.13 -10.91 18.80
CA TYR A 246 5.52 -12.26 19.16
C TYR A 246 5.76 -12.44 20.65
N CYS A 247 6.46 -11.52 21.29
CA CYS A 247 6.63 -11.54 22.75
C CYS A 247 5.27 -11.62 23.46
N ALA A 248 4.27 -10.85 23.01
CA ALA A 248 2.92 -10.90 23.56
C ALA A 248 2.20 -12.25 23.32
N ARG A 249 2.35 -12.84 22.12
CA ARG A 249 1.76 -14.16 21.81
C ARG A 249 2.34 -15.30 22.64
N VAL A 250 3.64 -15.24 22.90
CA VAL A 250 4.39 -16.28 23.61
C VAL A 250 4.23 -16.18 25.13
N ALA A 251 4.03 -14.98 25.66
CA ALA A 251 3.92 -14.75 27.10
C ALA A 251 2.83 -15.60 27.76
N MET A 252 1.68 -15.73 27.11
CA MET A 252 0.54 -16.36 27.74
C MET A 252 0.48 -17.90 27.70
N PRO A 253 0.84 -18.61 26.61
CA PRO A 253 1.07 -20.06 26.68
C PRO A 253 2.07 -20.47 27.78
N ILE A 254 3.07 -19.61 28.05
CA ILE A 254 4.03 -19.80 29.15
C ILE A 254 3.32 -19.66 30.50
N CYS A 255 2.50 -18.62 30.67
CA CYS A 255 1.73 -18.40 31.90
C CYS A 255 0.58 -19.38 32.09
N ALA A 256 0.06 -19.99 31.02
CA ALA A 256 -1.09 -20.90 31.08
C ALA A 256 -0.83 -22.13 31.96
N VAL A 257 0.40 -22.65 31.99
CA VAL A 257 0.77 -23.78 32.85
C VAL A 257 0.67 -23.40 34.32
N THR A 258 1.23 -22.24 34.68
CA THR A 258 1.18 -21.74 36.06
C THR A 258 -0.21 -21.31 36.47
N MET A 259 -1.02 -20.79 35.53
CA MET A 259 -2.42 -20.45 35.76
C MET A 259 -3.27 -21.70 35.93
N ALA A 260 -3.03 -22.75 35.13
CA ALA A 260 -3.74 -24.01 35.27
C ALA A 260 -3.50 -24.66 36.64
N ASP A 261 -2.28 -24.55 37.17
CA ASP A 261 -1.94 -25.00 38.52
C ASP A 261 -2.60 -24.13 39.61
N GLN A 262 -2.53 -22.81 39.48
CA GLN A 262 -3.12 -21.86 40.45
C GLN A 262 -4.66 -21.91 40.49
N PHE A 263 -5.31 -21.97 39.33
CA PHE A 263 -6.77 -21.97 39.21
C PHE A 263 -7.37 -23.38 39.09
N LYS A 264 -6.54 -24.43 39.20
CA LYS A 264 -6.91 -25.85 39.08
C LYS A 264 -7.71 -26.17 37.80
N TRP A 265 -7.29 -25.60 36.67
CA TRP A 265 -7.95 -25.85 35.38
C TRP A 265 -7.60 -27.24 34.83
N SER A 266 -8.59 -27.88 34.23
CA SER A 266 -8.39 -29.08 33.42
C SER A 266 -7.60 -28.79 32.15
N LYS A 267 -7.09 -29.85 31.51
CA LYS A 267 -6.39 -29.74 30.22
C LYS A 267 -7.32 -29.21 29.10
N SER A 268 -8.61 -29.55 29.16
CA SER A 268 -9.61 -29.06 28.21
C SER A 268 -9.86 -27.56 28.38
N GLU A 269 -10.01 -27.10 29.61
CA GLU A 269 -10.17 -25.68 29.97
C GLU A 269 -8.96 -24.81 29.59
N SER A 270 -7.75 -25.31 29.85
CA SER A 270 -6.52 -24.64 29.41
C SER A 270 -6.41 -24.58 27.88
N GLY A 271 -6.86 -25.64 27.20
CA GLY A 271 -6.95 -25.68 25.74
C GLY A 271 -7.96 -24.69 25.18
N MET A 272 -9.11 -24.51 25.83
CA MET A 272 -10.15 -23.56 25.45
C MET A 272 -9.68 -22.11 25.52
N VAL A 273 -9.01 -21.71 26.63
CA VAL A 273 -8.44 -20.36 26.78
C VAL A 273 -7.33 -20.10 25.75
N LEU A 274 -6.56 -21.12 25.38
CA LEU A 274 -5.52 -21.00 24.36
C LEU A 274 -6.10 -20.94 22.95
N GLY A 275 -7.17 -21.70 22.70
CA GLY A 275 -7.87 -21.80 21.42
C GLY A 275 -8.70 -20.57 21.07
N SER A 276 -9.25 -19.86 22.07
CA SER A 276 -10.09 -18.68 21.84
C SER A 276 -9.37 -17.52 21.13
N PHE A 277 -8.04 -17.46 21.24
CA PHE A 277 -7.20 -16.53 20.50
C PHE A 277 -7.37 -16.67 18.98
N PHE A 278 -7.38 -17.91 18.47
CA PHE A 278 -7.46 -18.16 17.03
C PHE A 278 -8.81 -17.72 16.45
N TRP A 279 -9.89 -17.90 17.20
CA TRP A 279 -11.23 -17.45 16.81
C TRP A 279 -11.31 -15.93 16.65
N GLY A 280 -10.73 -15.17 17.60
CA GLY A 280 -10.67 -13.71 17.48
C GLY A 280 -9.81 -13.26 16.30
N TYR A 281 -8.67 -13.92 16.12
CA TYR A 281 -7.71 -13.61 15.05
C TYR A 281 -8.30 -13.78 13.64
N CYS A 282 -8.99 -14.90 13.38
CA CYS A 282 -9.60 -15.20 12.09
C CYS A 282 -10.61 -14.13 11.65
N PHE A 283 -11.42 -13.61 12.56
CA PHE A 283 -12.46 -12.63 12.23
C PHE A 283 -11.88 -11.33 11.67
N THR A 284 -10.75 -10.90 12.22
CA THR A 284 -10.14 -9.60 11.92
C THR A 284 -9.09 -9.59 10.82
N GLN A 285 -8.59 -10.75 10.37
CA GLN A 285 -7.62 -10.77 9.28
C GLN A 285 -8.20 -10.19 7.97
N VAL A 286 -9.43 -10.57 7.63
CA VAL A 286 -10.10 -10.11 6.40
C VAL A 286 -10.49 -8.63 6.51
N LEU A 287 -11.14 -8.26 7.63
CA LEU A 287 -11.56 -6.88 7.87
C LEU A 287 -10.37 -5.93 8.01
N GLY A 288 -9.28 -6.42 8.59
CA GLY A 288 -8.05 -5.67 8.83
C GLY A 288 -7.37 -5.20 7.56
N GLY A 289 -7.31 -6.03 6.51
CA GLY A 289 -6.78 -5.62 5.20
C GLY A 289 -7.59 -4.47 4.59
N TYR A 290 -8.91 -4.63 4.55
CA TYR A 290 -9.80 -3.60 4.01
C TYR A 290 -9.70 -2.25 4.75
N VAL A 291 -9.64 -2.28 6.08
CA VAL A 291 -9.51 -1.06 6.90
C VAL A 291 -8.12 -0.44 6.74
N SER A 292 -7.07 -1.26 6.64
CA SER A 292 -5.69 -0.81 6.42
C SER A 292 -5.55 -0.04 5.10
N ASP A 293 -6.21 -0.51 4.04
CA ASP A 293 -6.13 0.12 2.73
C ASP A 293 -6.89 1.45 2.65
N ARG A 294 -8.00 1.61 3.40
CA ARG A 294 -8.79 2.86 3.41
C ARG A 294 -8.30 3.91 4.40
N VAL A 295 -7.93 3.50 5.61
CA VAL A 295 -7.56 4.42 6.70
C VAL A 295 -6.06 4.69 6.73
N GLY A 296 -5.28 3.87 6.03
CA GLY A 296 -3.83 3.88 5.99
C GLY A 296 -3.22 2.93 7.03
N GLY A 297 -2.36 2.02 6.59
CA GLY A 297 -1.78 0.98 7.44
C GLY A 297 -1.01 1.50 8.66
N GLU A 298 -0.44 2.71 8.59
CA GLU A 298 0.31 3.32 9.70
C GLU A 298 -0.58 3.54 10.93
N LYS A 299 -1.76 4.11 10.72
CA LYS A 299 -2.71 4.43 11.80
C LYS A 299 -3.32 3.16 12.39
N VAL A 300 -3.64 2.21 11.52
CA VAL A 300 -4.26 0.93 11.89
C VAL A 300 -3.28 0.07 12.69
N LEU A 301 -2.00 0.03 12.29
CA LEU A 301 -0.95 -0.66 13.03
C LEU A 301 -0.72 -0.05 14.41
N LEU A 302 -0.70 1.29 14.52
CA LEU A 302 -0.53 1.98 15.79
C LEU A 302 -1.72 1.75 16.74
N LEU A 303 -2.95 1.84 16.22
CA LEU A 303 -4.17 1.64 17.02
C LEU A 303 -4.25 0.20 17.53
N SER A 304 -3.99 -0.78 16.66
CA SER A 304 -3.94 -2.19 17.07
C SER A 304 -2.86 -2.40 18.14
N ALA A 305 -1.67 -1.80 17.96
CA ALA A 305 -0.55 -1.91 18.90
C ALA A 305 -0.87 -1.39 20.29
N ALA A 306 -1.45 -0.20 20.36
CA ALA A 306 -1.91 0.38 21.60
C ALA A 306 -3.01 -0.48 22.24
N ALA A 307 -3.98 -0.96 21.45
CA ALA A 307 -5.10 -1.73 21.95
C ALA A 307 -4.69 -3.10 22.49
N TRP A 308 -3.88 -3.90 21.77
CA TRP A 308 -3.42 -5.19 22.29
C TRP A 308 -2.46 -5.01 23.46
N GLY A 309 -1.65 -3.93 23.45
CA GLY A 309 -0.75 -3.58 24.55
C GLY A 309 -1.54 -3.29 25.84
N ALA A 310 -2.57 -2.45 25.73
CA ALA A 310 -3.49 -2.14 26.83
C ALA A 310 -4.20 -3.40 27.33
N MET A 311 -4.70 -4.25 26.42
CA MET A 311 -5.36 -5.51 26.78
C MET A 311 -4.40 -6.46 27.53
N THR A 312 -3.14 -6.54 27.08
CA THR A 312 -2.11 -7.35 27.76
C THR A 312 -1.83 -6.83 29.17
N ALA A 313 -1.75 -5.51 29.34
CA ALA A 313 -1.56 -4.89 30.65
C ALA A 313 -2.77 -5.06 31.58
N PHE A 314 -3.98 -5.10 31.03
CA PHE A 314 -5.23 -5.25 31.80
C PHE A 314 -5.58 -6.71 32.11
N THR A 315 -4.99 -7.67 31.40
CA THR A 315 -5.25 -9.11 31.56
C THR A 315 -5.07 -9.63 33.00
N PRO A 316 -4.02 -9.25 33.78
CA PRO A 316 -3.87 -9.67 35.18
C PRO A 316 -4.96 -9.11 36.11
N VAL A 317 -5.52 -7.93 35.78
CA VAL A 317 -6.59 -7.29 36.56
C VAL A 317 -7.92 -7.98 36.29
N LEU A 318 -8.21 -8.33 35.03
CA LEU A 318 -9.37 -9.13 34.64
C LEU A 318 -9.40 -10.52 35.31
N ALA A 319 -8.22 -11.10 35.56
CA ALA A 319 -8.12 -12.38 36.28
C ALA A 319 -8.52 -12.27 37.77
N ARG A 320 -8.49 -11.07 38.37
CA ARG A 320 -8.81 -10.83 39.79
C ARG A 320 -10.22 -10.29 40.03
N LEU A 321 -10.79 -9.57 39.06
CA LEU A 321 -12.09 -8.91 39.21
C LEU A 321 -13.30 -9.82 38.92
N CYS A 322 -13.12 -10.89 38.14
CA CYS A 322 -14.22 -11.77 37.75
C CYS A 322 -14.32 -13.01 38.63
N SER A 323 -15.53 -13.29 39.14
CA SER A 323 -15.86 -14.49 39.93
C SER A 323 -15.68 -15.82 39.17
N GLN A 324 -15.53 -15.76 37.84
CA GLN A 324 -15.25 -16.89 36.94
C GLN A 324 -13.98 -16.59 36.12
N PRO A 325 -12.77 -16.90 36.64
CA PRO A 325 -11.49 -16.59 35.99
C PRO A 325 -11.34 -17.19 34.59
N ILE A 326 -12.03 -18.30 34.30
CA ILE A 326 -11.94 -18.95 33.00
C ILE A 326 -12.63 -18.16 31.89
N VAL A 327 -13.81 -17.59 32.17
CA VAL A 327 -14.58 -16.80 31.20
C VAL A 327 -13.87 -15.48 30.91
N SER A 328 -13.39 -14.79 31.95
CA SER A 328 -12.65 -13.54 31.78
C SER A 328 -11.37 -13.74 30.99
N MET A 329 -10.65 -14.83 31.25
CA MET A 329 -9.43 -15.15 30.53
C MET A 329 -9.67 -15.60 29.09
N THR A 330 -10.75 -16.34 28.83
CA THR A 330 -11.15 -16.73 27.47
C THR A 330 -11.53 -15.50 26.64
N LEU A 331 -12.29 -14.57 27.23
CA LEU A 331 -12.70 -13.31 26.60
C LEU A 331 -11.51 -12.39 26.32
N ALA A 332 -10.63 -12.19 27.31
CA ALA A 332 -9.40 -11.41 27.14
C ALA A 332 -8.55 -11.95 25.98
N ARG A 333 -8.49 -13.29 25.83
CA ARG A 333 -7.77 -13.92 24.73
C ARG A 333 -8.43 -13.82 23.38
N PHE A 334 -9.75 -13.92 23.33
CA PHE A 334 -10.49 -13.64 22.12
C PHE A 334 -10.27 -12.20 21.65
N LEU A 335 -10.34 -11.22 22.57
CA LEU A 335 -10.08 -9.81 22.28
C LEU A 335 -8.62 -9.57 21.85
N MET A 336 -7.64 -10.22 22.48
CA MET A 336 -6.25 -10.15 22.03
C MET A 336 -6.08 -10.69 20.61
N GLY A 337 -6.76 -11.80 20.26
CA GLY A 337 -6.79 -12.34 18.91
C GLY A 337 -7.34 -11.33 17.90
N LEU A 338 -8.48 -10.73 18.23
CA LEU A 338 -9.17 -9.72 17.43
C LEU A 338 -8.28 -8.50 17.17
N LEU A 339 -7.64 -7.97 18.21
CA LEU A 339 -6.77 -6.79 18.07
C LEU A 339 -5.48 -7.08 17.31
N GLN A 340 -4.96 -8.31 17.39
CA GLN A 340 -3.74 -8.72 16.67
C GLN A 340 -3.99 -9.16 15.23
N GLY A 341 -5.24 -9.48 14.84
CA GLY A 341 -5.58 -9.94 13.49
C GLY A 341 -5.27 -8.95 12.38
N VAL A 342 -5.24 -7.66 12.72
CA VAL A 342 -5.01 -6.57 11.76
C VAL A 342 -3.52 -6.30 11.50
N HIS A 343 -2.63 -6.79 12.37
CA HIS A 343 -1.20 -6.47 12.31
C HIS A 343 -0.52 -6.94 11.02
N TYR A 344 -0.72 -8.19 10.60
CA TYR A 344 -0.08 -8.73 9.39
C TYR A 344 -0.62 -8.10 8.09
N PRO A 345 -1.94 -7.91 7.90
CA PRO A 345 -2.46 -7.15 6.76
C PRO A 345 -1.88 -5.73 6.67
N SER A 346 -1.80 -5.01 7.81
CA SER A 346 -1.22 -3.66 7.83
C SER A 346 0.29 -3.66 7.61
N LEU A 347 1.03 -4.65 8.12
CA LEU A 347 2.44 -4.86 7.85
C LEU A 347 2.70 -5.05 6.34
N ALA A 348 1.94 -5.91 5.67
CA ALA A 348 2.07 -6.17 4.24
C ALA A 348 1.75 -4.91 3.40
N SER A 349 0.66 -4.20 3.74
CA SER A 349 0.27 -2.93 3.09
C SER A 349 1.34 -1.84 3.27
N LEU A 350 1.99 -1.76 4.44
CA LEU A 350 3.08 -0.81 4.67
C LEU A 350 4.39 -1.20 3.97
N CYS A 351 4.72 -2.48 3.94
CA CYS A 351 5.89 -2.97 3.20
C CYS A 351 5.78 -2.64 1.71
N SER A 352 4.61 -2.85 1.09
CA SER A 352 4.40 -2.58 -0.33
C SER A 352 4.46 -1.10 -0.69
N GLN A 353 4.02 -0.21 0.22
CA GLN A 353 3.98 1.23 -0.03
C GLN A 353 5.26 1.97 0.38
N LYS A 354 5.93 1.55 1.46
CA LYS A 354 7.00 2.33 2.13
C LYS A 354 8.37 1.66 2.08
N VAL A 355 8.45 0.37 1.74
CA VAL A 355 9.69 -0.43 1.73
C VAL A 355 9.91 -1.02 0.33
N ILE A 356 9.96 -0.14 -0.68
CA ILE A 356 10.13 -0.53 -2.09
C ILE A 356 11.59 -0.96 -2.40
N GLU A 357 12.57 -0.57 -1.57
CA GLU A 357 14.01 -0.70 -1.84
C GLU A 357 14.78 -1.73 -0.98
N SER A 358 14.10 -2.57 -0.19
CA SER A 358 14.78 -3.55 0.70
C SER A 358 14.11 -4.92 0.62
N PRO A 359 14.80 -6.03 0.93
CA PRO A 359 14.28 -7.37 0.72
C PRO A 359 13.05 -7.64 1.60
N ILE A 360 11.87 -7.36 1.05
CA ILE A 360 10.54 -7.58 1.65
C ILE A 360 10.45 -9.02 2.16
N ILE A 361 11.00 -9.96 1.38
CA ILE A 361 11.06 -11.39 1.68
C ILE A 361 11.88 -11.66 2.95
N THR A 362 13.02 -10.99 3.13
CA THR A 362 13.87 -11.15 4.32
C THR A 362 13.19 -10.56 5.58
N LEU A 363 12.45 -9.45 5.45
CA LEU A 363 11.72 -8.85 6.58
C LEU A 363 10.51 -9.71 7.01
N GLU A 364 9.73 -10.21 6.07
CA GLU A 364 8.60 -11.11 6.34
C GLU A 364 9.05 -12.49 6.86
N SER A 365 10.19 -12.99 6.37
CA SER A 365 10.80 -14.24 6.86
C SER A 365 11.32 -14.08 8.30
N LEU A 366 11.86 -12.91 8.66
CA LEU A 366 12.18 -12.56 10.05
C LEU A 366 10.93 -12.45 10.92
N GLY A 367 9.88 -11.86 10.36
CA GLY A 367 8.59 -11.72 11.01
C GLY A 367 7.92 -13.07 11.29
N SER A 368 7.99 -14.04 10.39
CA SER A 368 7.24 -15.31 10.52
C SER A 368 8.01 -16.44 11.21
N GLY A 369 9.34 -16.35 11.29
CA GLY A 369 10.20 -17.35 11.96
C GLY A 369 9.96 -17.54 13.46
N GLY A 370 9.06 -16.76 14.07
CA GLY A 370 8.66 -16.85 15.48
C GLY A 370 7.42 -17.71 15.79
N ALA A 371 6.88 -18.48 14.83
CA ALA A 371 5.67 -19.28 15.05
C ALA A 371 5.84 -20.36 16.15
N GLN A 372 5.48 -20.04 17.39
CA GLN A 372 5.36 -20.98 18.52
C GLN A 372 3.98 -21.67 18.57
N PRO A 373 3.90 -22.93 19.06
CA PRO A 373 3.69 -23.17 20.50
C PRO A 373 4.53 -24.32 21.10
N LYS A 374 5.08 -24.16 22.34
CA LYS A 374 4.98 -25.11 23.50
C LYS A 374 5.87 -24.77 24.73
N LEU A 375 5.18 -24.76 25.88
CA LEU A 375 5.53 -24.92 27.32
C LEU A 375 6.73 -24.21 28.02
N SER A 376 6.41 -23.66 29.20
CA SER A 376 7.25 -22.85 30.10
C SER A 376 8.46 -23.58 30.73
N LYS A 377 9.54 -22.80 30.88
CA LYS A 377 10.88 -23.19 31.35
C LYS A 377 11.10 -23.06 32.88
N ARG A 378 10.11 -22.79 33.74
CA ARG A 378 10.40 -22.35 35.14
C ARG A 378 10.48 -23.40 36.26
N HIS A 379 10.51 -24.68 35.92
CA HIS A 379 11.23 -25.68 36.74
C HIS A 379 12.70 -25.88 36.29
N TRP A 380 13.13 -25.25 35.18
CA TRP A 380 14.32 -25.72 34.46
C TRP A 380 15.68 -25.42 35.07
N LEU A 381 15.81 -24.66 36.15
CA LEU A 381 17.14 -24.28 36.64
C LEU A 381 17.32 -24.24 38.15
N ARG A 382 16.43 -24.84 38.95
CA ARG A 382 16.66 -25.00 40.40
C ARG A 382 16.79 -26.44 40.89
N LEU A 383 16.61 -27.48 40.06
CA LEU A 383 16.35 -28.82 40.61
C LEU A 383 17.13 -30.05 40.10
N PHE A 384 17.57 -30.23 38.83
CA PHE A 384 18.06 -31.58 38.45
C PHE A 384 19.19 -31.68 37.41
N LYS A 385 20.14 -32.60 37.73
CA LYS A 385 21.01 -33.36 36.81
C LYS A 385 20.15 -34.14 35.78
N GLN A 386 20.25 -33.78 34.48
CA GLN A 386 20.01 -34.49 33.18
C GLN A 386 18.86 -35.53 32.98
N PRO A 387 18.41 -35.84 31.73
CA PRO A 387 18.43 -35.09 30.45
C PRO A 387 17.10 -35.11 29.62
N ALA A 388 17.16 -34.49 28.42
CA ALA A 388 16.37 -34.78 27.18
C ALA A 388 15.18 -33.87 26.77
N GLY A 389 14.18 -33.54 27.59
CA GLY A 389 12.94 -32.89 27.07
C GLY A 389 13.10 -31.51 26.41
N TRP A 390 14.02 -30.66 26.89
CA TRP A 390 14.22 -29.31 26.32
C TRP A 390 14.89 -29.33 24.95
N VAL A 391 15.69 -30.37 24.68
CA VAL A 391 16.51 -30.49 23.46
C VAL A 391 15.59 -30.51 22.24
N PHE A 392 14.50 -31.28 22.32
CA PHE A 392 13.48 -31.37 21.28
C PHE A 392 12.71 -30.06 21.06
N ASN A 393 12.57 -29.22 22.09
CA ASN A 393 11.84 -27.96 22.01
C ASN A 393 12.71 -26.74 21.70
N VAL A 394 14.03 -26.87 21.62
CA VAL A 394 14.95 -25.73 21.46
C VAL A 394 15.80 -25.90 20.20
N ILE A 395 16.34 -27.09 19.95
CA ILE A 395 17.24 -27.33 18.80
C ILE A 395 16.54 -27.10 17.46
N PRO A 396 15.31 -27.61 17.21
CA PRO A 396 14.64 -27.33 15.95
C PRO A 396 14.49 -25.83 15.64
N TRP A 397 14.28 -25.00 16.67
CA TRP A 397 14.08 -23.56 16.50
C TRP A 397 15.38 -22.80 16.26
N PHE A 398 16.47 -23.25 16.89
CA PHE A 398 17.81 -22.73 16.59
C PHE A 398 18.24 -23.01 15.16
N VAL A 399 17.71 -24.06 14.53
CA VAL A 399 17.91 -24.35 13.11
C VAL A 399 16.97 -23.51 12.24
N ALA A 400 15.72 -23.32 12.64
CA ALA A 400 14.72 -22.59 11.85
C ALA A 400 15.08 -21.11 11.58
N ILE A 401 15.62 -20.38 12.58
CA ILE A 401 15.95 -18.95 12.45
C ILE A 401 17.04 -18.68 11.38
N PRO A 402 18.23 -19.32 11.43
CA PRO A 402 19.23 -19.13 10.38
C PRO A 402 18.75 -19.67 9.04
N SER A 403 17.94 -20.75 9.01
CA SER A 403 17.36 -21.26 7.78
C SER A 403 16.37 -20.29 7.12
N SER A 404 15.56 -19.54 7.89
CA SER A 404 14.64 -18.54 7.33
C SER A 404 15.36 -17.30 6.81
N LEU A 405 16.44 -16.88 7.47
CA LEU A 405 17.33 -15.84 6.96
C LEU A 405 18.01 -16.26 5.66
N PHE A 406 18.50 -17.49 5.63
CA PHE A 406 19.15 -18.05 4.45
C PHE A 406 18.17 -18.19 3.27
N SER A 407 16.93 -18.64 3.50
CA SER A 407 15.93 -18.77 2.45
C SER A 407 15.54 -17.42 1.83
N GLY A 408 15.41 -16.37 2.65
CA GLY A 408 15.18 -15.00 2.19
C GLY A 408 16.34 -14.49 1.32
N CYS A 409 17.56 -14.51 1.85
CA CYS A 409 18.76 -14.08 1.13
C CYS A 409 18.97 -14.86 -0.18
N LEU A 410 18.72 -16.17 -0.17
CA LEU A 410 18.85 -17.02 -1.35
C LEU A 410 17.81 -16.65 -2.42
N SER A 411 16.56 -16.43 -2.04
CA SER A 411 15.50 -15.99 -2.94
C SER A 411 15.84 -14.64 -3.56
N ASP A 412 16.26 -13.67 -2.73
CA ASP A 412 16.62 -12.32 -3.18
C ASP A 412 17.85 -12.34 -4.11
N HIS A 413 18.84 -13.18 -3.81
CA HIS A 413 20.02 -13.34 -4.66
C HIS A 413 19.68 -13.93 -6.04
N LEU A 414 18.81 -14.94 -6.10
CA LEU A 414 18.37 -15.55 -7.36
C LEU A 414 17.54 -14.57 -8.19
N ILE A 415 16.64 -13.79 -7.57
CA ILE A 415 15.89 -12.74 -8.27
C ILE A 415 16.83 -11.64 -8.76
N GLY A 416 17.80 -11.23 -7.95
CA GLY A 416 18.81 -10.22 -8.32
C GLY A 416 19.71 -10.65 -9.47
N GLN A 417 19.89 -11.95 -9.69
CA GLN A 417 20.59 -12.51 -10.86
C GLN A 417 19.71 -12.56 -12.14
N GLY A 418 18.43 -12.20 -12.06
CA GLY A 418 17.51 -12.16 -13.20
C GLY A 418 16.69 -13.43 -13.42
N PHE A 419 16.64 -14.35 -12.44
CA PHE A 419 15.74 -15.51 -12.54
C PHE A 419 14.26 -15.09 -12.38
N ASP A 420 13.39 -15.76 -13.14
CA ASP A 420 11.95 -15.51 -13.06
C ASP A 420 11.40 -15.84 -11.65
N THR A 421 10.55 -14.94 -11.14
CA THR A 421 10.00 -15.02 -9.77
C THR A 421 9.20 -16.30 -9.55
N ALA A 422 8.50 -16.82 -10.57
CA ALA A 422 7.76 -18.09 -10.48
C ALA A 422 8.72 -19.28 -10.28
N SER A 423 9.87 -19.26 -10.98
CA SER A 423 10.87 -20.32 -10.89
C SER A 423 11.55 -20.33 -9.52
N VAL A 424 11.89 -19.15 -8.99
CA VAL A 424 12.47 -19.02 -7.63
C VAL A 424 11.47 -19.50 -6.57
N ARG A 425 10.19 -19.11 -6.67
CA ARG A 425 9.13 -19.55 -5.74
C ARG A 425 8.90 -21.06 -5.79
N LYS A 426 8.87 -21.67 -6.98
CA LYS A 426 8.76 -23.12 -7.17
C LYS A 426 9.94 -23.87 -6.55
N LEU A 427 11.15 -23.34 -6.70
CA LEU A 427 12.35 -23.88 -6.07
C LEU A 427 12.28 -23.83 -4.54
N MET A 428 11.89 -22.69 -3.97
CA MET A 428 11.72 -22.57 -2.51
C MET A 428 10.67 -23.54 -1.97
N GLN A 429 9.55 -23.71 -2.68
CA GLN A 429 8.49 -24.63 -2.26
C GLN A 429 8.90 -26.10 -2.39
N PHE A 430 9.74 -26.44 -3.37
CA PHE A 430 10.32 -27.78 -3.49
C PHE A 430 11.17 -28.16 -2.28
N PHE A 431 12.04 -27.25 -1.80
CA PHE A 431 12.78 -27.47 -0.56
C PHE A 431 11.84 -27.54 0.65
N SER A 432 10.81 -26.69 0.69
CA SER A 432 9.94 -26.59 1.84
C SER A 432 8.98 -27.75 2.02
N MET A 433 8.32 -28.22 0.96
CA MET A 433 7.35 -29.31 1.03
C MET A 433 7.94 -30.65 0.58
N GLY A 434 8.83 -30.65 -0.41
CA GLY A 434 9.41 -31.87 -0.96
C GLY A 434 10.44 -32.46 -0.02
N VAL A 435 11.51 -31.70 0.23
CA VAL A 435 12.65 -32.18 1.04
C VAL A 435 12.24 -32.38 2.50
N SER A 436 11.39 -31.50 3.07
CA SER A 436 10.90 -31.68 4.45
C SER A 436 10.03 -32.93 4.64
N SER A 437 9.28 -33.35 3.61
CA SER A 437 8.42 -34.55 3.68
C SER A 437 9.25 -35.84 3.77
N ILE A 438 10.45 -35.87 3.18
CA ILE A 438 11.39 -37.00 3.30
C ILE A 438 11.84 -37.16 4.76
N PHE A 439 12.20 -36.04 5.41
CA PHE A 439 12.57 -36.04 6.83
C PHE A 439 11.39 -36.34 7.76
N THR A 440 10.18 -35.90 7.39
CA THR A 440 8.93 -36.21 8.11
C THR A 440 8.56 -37.70 8.01
N LEU A 441 8.69 -38.31 6.83
CA LEU A 441 8.50 -39.75 6.64
C LEU A 441 9.56 -40.58 7.39
N SER A 442 10.78 -40.07 7.47
CA SER A 442 11.87 -40.71 8.21
C SER A 442 11.62 -40.75 9.74
N LEU A 443 10.67 -39.94 10.26
CA LEU A 443 10.21 -40.02 11.65
C LEU A 443 9.24 -41.18 11.92
N CYS A 444 8.66 -41.79 10.89
CA CYS A 444 7.76 -42.94 11.05
C CYS A 444 8.48 -44.25 11.39
N GLY A 445 9.80 -44.32 11.20
CA GLY A 445 10.63 -45.49 11.52
C GLY A 445 11.04 -45.57 13.00
N THR A 446 11.73 -46.65 13.39
CA THR A 446 12.32 -46.79 14.74
C THR A 446 13.48 -45.82 14.90
N THR A 447 13.22 -44.65 15.48
CA THR A 447 14.22 -43.58 15.66
C THR A 447 14.72 -43.51 17.10
N THR A 448 16.02 -43.26 17.26
CA THR A 448 16.63 -42.95 18.56
C THR A 448 16.40 -41.48 18.90
N PHE A 449 16.43 -41.13 20.18
CA PHE A 449 16.16 -39.76 20.63
C PHE A 449 16.98 -38.67 19.87
N PRO A 450 18.31 -38.82 19.63
CA PRO A 450 19.08 -37.81 18.87
C PRO A 450 18.71 -37.74 17.39
N THR A 451 18.39 -38.88 16.76
CA THR A 451 18.03 -38.94 15.34
C THR A 451 16.65 -38.35 15.09
N ALA A 452 15.70 -38.55 16.00
CA ALA A 452 14.40 -37.90 15.97
C ALA A 452 14.51 -36.37 16.11
N VAL A 453 15.35 -35.88 17.03
CA VAL A 453 15.61 -34.43 17.17
C VAL A 453 16.24 -33.86 15.90
N ALA A 454 17.18 -34.56 15.28
CA ALA A 454 17.82 -34.12 14.04
C ALA A 454 16.82 -34.01 12.88
N PHE A 455 15.95 -35.02 12.69
CA PHE A 455 14.94 -35.00 11.63
C PHE A 455 13.85 -33.96 11.86
N VAL A 456 13.39 -33.76 13.10
CA VAL A 456 12.45 -32.67 13.42
C VAL A 456 13.09 -31.30 13.18
N SER A 457 14.37 -31.13 13.53
CA SER A 457 15.09 -29.88 13.29
C SER A 457 15.27 -29.59 11.81
N ALA A 458 15.64 -30.59 11.01
CA ALA A 458 15.77 -30.48 9.56
C ALA A 458 14.41 -30.18 8.89
N THR A 459 13.35 -30.88 9.31
CA THR A 459 11.99 -30.66 8.82
C THR A 459 11.55 -29.22 9.08
N MET A 460 11.77 -28.72 10.28
CA MET A 460 11.34 -27.37 10.65
C MET A 460 12.20 -26.28 10.00
N GLY A 461 13.50 -26.51 9.83
CA GLY A 461 14.39 -25.61 9.09
C GLY A 461 14.08 -25.54 7.60
N LEU A 462 13.67 -26.64 6.97
CA LEU A 462 13.24 -26.65 5.57
C LEU A 462 11.82 -26.08 5.40
N ALA A 463 10.93 -26.29 6.38
CA ALA A 463 9.59 -25.72 6.36
C ALA A 463 9.60 -24.18 6.29
N THR A 464 10.64 -23.49 6.79
CA THR A 464 10.73 -22.02 6.71
C THR A 464 10.88 -21.49 5.28
N PHE A 465 11.34 -22.31 4.32
CA PHE A 465 11.46 -21.91 2.92
C PHE A 465 10.09 -21.64 2.27
N SER A 466 8.99 -22.16 2.85
CA SER A 466 7.63 -21.88 2.38
C SER A 466 7.23 -20.42 2.59
N HIS A 467 7.84 -19.72 3.55
CA HIS A 467 7.62 -18.28 3.74
C HIS A 467 8.16 -17.47 2.55
N SER A 468 9.32 -17.86 2.00
CA SER A 468 9.88 -17.22 0.80
C SER A 468 9.17 -17.66 -0.49
N GLY A 469 8.44 -18.78 -0.49
CA GLY A 469 7.77 -19.34 -1.66
C GLY A 469 6.27 -19.01 -1.81
N VAL A 470 5.49 -19.08 -0.74
CA VAL A 470 4.00 -19.08 -0.78
C VAL A 470 3.36 -17.95 0.02
N SER A 471 3.92 -17.53 1.17
CA SER A 471 3.26 -16.46 1.96
C SER A 471 3.22 -15.12 1.23
N VAL A 472 4.23 -14.84 0.41
CA VAL A 472 4.24 -13.68 -0.50
C VAL A 472 3.24 -13.86 -1.65
N ASN A 473 3.10 -15.09 -2.17
CA ASN A 473 2.25 -15.38 -3.33
C ASN A 473 0.76 -15.26 -3.02
N VAL A 474 0.32 -15.66 -1.82
CA VAL A 474 -1.09 -15.53 -1.41
C VAL A 474 -1.48 -14.06 -1.19
N GLN A 475 -0.54 -13.23 -0.73
CA GLN A 475 -0.73 -11.78 -0.61
C GLN A 475 -0.73 -11.08 -1.98
N ASP A 476 0.08 -11.55 -2.94
CA ASP A 476 0.11 -11.04 -4.32
C ASP A 476 -1.15 -11.43 -5.14
N LEU A 477 -1.72 -12.61 -4.90
CA LEU A 477 -2.78 -13.19 -5.74
C LEU A 477 -4.21 -12.87 -5.23
N ALA A 478 -4.42 -12.70 -3.91
CA ALA A 478 -5.74 -12.39 -3.34
C ALA A 478 -5.66 -11.83 -1.90
N PRO A 479 -5.55 -10.49 -1.71
CA PRO A 479 -5.47 -9.87 -0.39
C PRO A 479 -6.72 -10.07 0.50
N SER A 480 -7.87 -10.46 -0.07
CA SER A 480 -9.17 -10.51 0.61
C SER A 480 -9.58 -11.89 1.19
N CYS A 481 -8.89 -13.00 0.86
CA CYS A 481 -9.35 -14.35 1.23
C CYS A 481 -8.29 -15.30 1.84
N ALA A 482 -7.07 -14.81 2.06
CA ALA A 482 -5.92 -15.62 2.49
C ALA A 482 -6.04 -16.30 3.87
N GLY A 483 -6.74 -15.66 4.81
CA GLY A 483 -6.74 -16.04 6.23
C GLY A 483 -7.54 -17.30 6.58
N ALA A 484 -8.48 -17.72 5.72
CA ALA A 484 -9.45 -18.76 6.05
C ALA A 484 -8.90 -20.22 5.98
N LEU A 485 -7.75 -20.45 5.35
CA LEU A 485 -7.35 -21.81 4.93
C LEU A 485 -6.46 -22.59 5.93
N PHE A 486 -5.83 -21.93 6.91
CA PHE A 486 -4.66 -22.54 7.60
C PHE A 486 -4.89 -23.21 8.97
N GLY A 487 -6.07 -23.09 9.61
CA GLY A 487 -6.13 -23.34 11.07
C GLY A 487 -6.83 -24.61 11.55
N VAL A 488 -8.05 -24.87 11.07
CA VAL A 488 -9.02 -25.59 11.92
C VAL A 488 -9.13 -27.08 11.59
N ILE A 489 -9.05 -27.44 10.31
CA ILE A 489 -9.32 -28.81 9.86
C ILE A 489 -8.18 -29.76 10.28
N MET A 490 -6.92 -29.34 10.14
CA MET A 490 -5.76 -30.21 10.35
C MET A 490 -5.50 -30.55 11.82
N VAL A 491 -5.75 -29.63 12.75
CA VAL A 491 -5.53 -29.88 14.19
C VAL A 491 -6.58 -30.85 14.74
N TYR A 492 -7.84 -30.67 14.35
CA TYR A 492 -8.93 -31.57 14.76
C TYR A 492 -8.72 -32.99 14.19
N PHE A 493 -8.39 -33.09 12.90
CA PHE A 493 -8.18 -34.38 12.24
C PHE A 493 -6.95 -35.13 12.77
N SER A 494 -5.86 -34.42 13.10
CA SER A 494 -4.67 -35.00 13.74
C SER A 494 -4.97 -35.55 15.14
N GLY A 495 -5.78 -34.83 15.93
CA GLY A 495 -6.21 -35.30 17.25
C GLY A 495 -7.06 -36.58 17.17
N TYR A 496 -8.05 -36.59 16.27
CA TYR A 496 -8.89 -37.76 16.01
C TYR A 496 -8.08 -38.97 15.52
N LEU A 497 -7.09 -38.75 14.65
CA LEU A 497 -6.25 -39.83 14.13
C LEU A 497 -5.38 -40.47 15.21
N ILE A 498 -4.84 -39.69 16.15
CA ILE A 498 -4.08 -40.20 17.30
C ILE A 498 -4.98 -40.98 18.24
N GLU A 499 -6.20 -40.49 18.49
CA GLU A 499 -7.17 -41.16 19.36
C GLU A 499 -7.67 -42.48 18.75
N ALA A 500 -7.84 -42.54 17.43
CA ALA A 500 -8.27 -43.75 16.72
C ALA A 500 -7.15 -44.77 16.48
N THR A 501 -5.90 -44.33 16.25
CA THR A 501 -4.79 -45.23 15.86
C THR A 501 -3.74 -45.47 16.95
N GLY A 502 -3.71 -44.64 18.00
CA GLY A 502 -2.76 -44.75 19.11
C GLY A 502 -1.29 -44.52 18.73
N SER A 503 -0.99 -44.10 17.50
CA SER A 503 0.37 -43.97 16.97
C SER A 503 0.60 -42.61 16.30
N TRP A 504 1.78 -42.03 16.49
CA TRP A 504 2.20 -40.79 15.80
C TRP A 504 2.60 -41.02 14.34
N ALA A 505 2.89 -42.26 13.96
CA ALA A 505 3.32 -42.59 12.59
C ALA A 505 2.22 -42.34 11.55
N SER A 506 0.95 -42.57 11.91
CA SER A 506 -0.20 -42.29 11.04
C SER A 506 -0.33 -40.80 10.75
N VAL A 507 -0.07 -39.95 11.75
CA VAL A 507 -0.12 -38.49 11.64
C VAL A 507 1.00 -37.96 10.75
N PHE A 508 2.23 -38.42 10.94
CA PHE A 508 3.36 -37.99 10.11
C PHE A 508 3.24 -38.47 8.66
N ALA A 509 2.74 -39.69 8.43
CA ALA A 509 2.46 -40.17 7.08
C ALA A 509 1.38 -39.32 6.39
N LEU A 510 0.31 -38.96 7.09
CA LEU A 510 -0.74 -38.09 6.57
C LEU A 510 -0.20 -36.70 6.21
N ILE A 511 0.60 -36.08 7.09
CA ILE A 511 1.24 -34.78 6.83
C ILE A 511 2.11 -34.83 5.57
N SER A 512 2.92 -35.89 5.42
CA SER A 512 3.77 -36.05 4.23
C SER A 512 2.96 -36.20 2.94
N VAL A 513 1.84 -36.95 2.96
CA VAL A 513 0.95 -37.08 1.79
C VAL A 513 0.33 -35.73 1.43
N VAL A 514 -0.19 -34.99 2.41
CA VAL A 514 -0.77 -33.66 2.19
C VAL A 514 0.28 -32.69 1.63
N ASN A 515 1.51 -32.72 2.14
CA ASN A 515 2.59 -31.86 1.66
C ASN A 515 3.02 -32.19 0.22
N LEU A 516 3.10 -33.47 -0.14
CA LEU A 516 3.44 -33.90 -1.50
C LEU A 516 2.33 -33.57 -2.51
N LEU A 517 1.06 -33.74 -2.12
CA LEU A 517 -0.09 -33.31 -2.94
C LEU A 517 -0.09 -31.79 -3.13
N GLY A 518 0.12 -31.03 -2.04
CA GLY A 518 0.26 -29.58 -2.07
C GLY A 518 1.39 -29.12 -2.99
N LEU A 519 2.57 -29.74 -2.90
CA LEU A 519 3.69 -29.46 -3.79
C LEU A 519 3.35 -29.75 -5.25
N GLY A 520 2.72 -30.90 -5.54
CA GLY A 520 2.31 -31.27 -6.89
C GLY A 520 1.37 -30.24 -7.50
N THR A 521 0.34 -29.82 -6.75
CA THR A 521 -0.58 -28.76 -7.20
C THR A 521 0.13 -27.42 -7.41
N PHE A 522 1.05 -27.04 -6.52
CA PHE A 522 1.77 -25.78 -6.63
C PHE A 522 2.71 -25.77 -7.85
N LEU A 523 3.46 -26.84 -8.09
CA LEU A 523 4.38 -26.91 -9.24
C LEU A 523 3.62 -26.87 -10.58
N LEU A 524 2.44 -27.49 -10.64
CA LEU A 524 1.59 -27.56 -11.84
C LEU A 524 0.86 -26.24 -12.13
N PHE A 525 0.33 -25.57 -11.11
CA PHE A 525 -0.60 -24.44 -11.30
C PHE A 525 -0.07 -23.08 -10.85
N ALA A 526 1.06 -23.00 -10.11
CA ALA A 526 1.58 -21.71 -9.68
C ALA A 526 2.21 -20.94 -10.86
N GLU A 527 1.58 -19.82 -11.22
CA GLU A 527 2.13 -18.77 -12.06
C GLU A 527 2.32 -17.50 -11.21
N ALA A 528 3.47 -16.83 -11.32
CA ALA A 528 3.75 -15.57 -10.63
C ALA A 528 3.57 -14.38 -11.58
N ARG A 529 2.44 -14.34 -12.29
CA ARG A 529 2.07 -13.15 -13.07
C ARG A 529 1.36 -12.16 -12.17
N ARG A 530 1.90 -10.95 -12.08
CA ARG A 530 1.21 -9.82 -11.44
C ARG A 530 -0.12 -9.61 -12.18
N VAL A 531 -1.24 -9.82 -11.49
CA VAL A 531 -2.55 -9.48 -12.03
C VAL A 531 -2.71 -7.98 -11.81
N ASP A 532 -2.13 -7.18 -12.71
CA ASP A 532 -2.42 -5.75 -12.73
C ASP A 532 -3.89 -5.58 -13.09
N ILE A 533 -4.73 -5.29 -12.10
CA ILE A 533 -6.17 -5.01 -12.29
C ILE A 533 -6.37 -3.75 -13.17
N GLU A 534 -5.31 -2.98 -13.43
CA GLU A 534 -5.30 -1.88 -14.41
C GLU A 534 -5.42 -2.36 -15.88
N GLY A 535 -5.12 -3.63 -16.17
CA GLY A 535 -5.25 -4.20 -17.51
C GLY A 535 -6.69 -4.35 -18.01
N ALA A 536 -7.69 -4.30 -17.11
CA ALA A 536 -9.10 -4.25 -17.51
C ALA A 536 -9.54 -2.85 -17.97
N LYS A 537 -8.76 -1.80 -17.68
CA LYS A 537 -8.99 -0.43 -18.19
C LYS A 537 -8.19 -0.11 -19.46
N SER A 538 -7.13 -0.86 -19.77
CA SER A 538 -6.24 -0.54 -20.91
C SER A 538 -6.58 -1.26 -22.23
N LYS A 539 -7.60 -2.12 -22.30
CA LYS A 539 -7.92 -2.87 -23.53
C LYS A 539 -8.88 -2.17 -24.51
N TYR A 540 -9.30 -0.93 -24.22
CA TYR A 540 -10.13 -0.12 -25.12
C TYR A 540 -9.49 1.20 -25.56
N HIS A 541 -8.20 1.42 -25.27
CA HIS A 541 -7.45 2.55 -25.81
C HIS A 541 -6.31 2.04 -26.66
N ASN A 542 -6.62 1.65 -27.90
CA ASN A 542 -5.79 1.78 -29.11
C ASN A 542 -6.45 1.02 -30.26
N ILE A 543 -6.35 1.59 -31.48
CA ILE A 543 -7.03 1.29 -32.76
C ILE A 543 -8.24 2.25 -32.95
N HIS A 544 -8.25 3.27 -33.80
CA HIS A 544 -7.33 3.84 -34.80
C HIS A 544 -7.71 5.32 -35.01
N ILE A 545 -6.70 6.15 -35.33
CA ILE A 545 -6.69 7.38 -36.16
C ILE A 545 -7.91 8.31 -36.06
#